data_AF-A0A8T4W367-F1
#
_entry.id   AF-A0A8T4W367-F1
#
_cell.length_a   1.000
_cell.length_b   1.000
_cell.length_c   1.000
_cell.angle_alpha   90.00
_cell.angle_beta   90.00
_cell.angle_gamma   90.00
#
_symmetry.space_group_name_H-M   'P 1'
#
loop_
_entity.id
_entity.type
_entity.pdbx_description
1 polymer ?
#
loop_
_entity_poly.entity_id
_entity_poly.type
_entity_poly.pdbx_seq_one_letter_code
_entity_poly.pdbx_strand_id
1 'polypeptide(L)'
;EGFTLGLEGGRQLATVLDPAAYRVIVGDESKPFVRDGKNVFAKFVKAVDEAVRAGDEVLIEHRDGALIAVGRAELDATSMLDFETGMAVKVREAACE
;
A
#
# COMPACT_ATOMS: atom_id res chain seq x y z
N GLU A 1 4.37 -14.61 18.21
CA GLU A 1 3.18 -14.14 17.47
C GLU A 1 3.49 -12.75 16.96
N GLY A 2 3.37 -12.50 15.66
CA GLY A 2 3.74 -11.22 15.07
C GLY A 2 2.54 -10.28 15.03
N PHE A 3 2.73 -9.01 15.42
CA PHE A 3 1.72 -7.98 15.23
C PHE A 3 1.71 -7.53 13.76
N THR A 4 0.52 -7.29 13.23
CA THR A 4 0.32 -6.91 11.83
C THR A 4 -0.53 -5.65 11.78
N LEU A 5 -0.26 -4.77 10.82
CA LEU A 5 -1.01 -3.52 10.70
C LEU A 5 -2.45 -3.82 10.25
N GLY A 6 -3.42 -3.45 11.09
CA GLY A 6 -4.83 -3.38 10.72
C GLY A 6 -5.21 -1.99 10.21
N LEU A 7 -6.38 -1.85 9.60
CA LEU A 7 -6.80 -0.60 8.95
C LEU A 7 -6.94 0.56 9.94
N GLU A 8 -7.45 0.32 11.15
CA GLU A 8 -7.55 1.36 12.18
C GLU A 8 -6.17 1.90 12.58
N GLY A 9 -5.18 1.01 12.74
CA GLY A 9 -3.79 1.39 12.96
C GLY A 9 -3.24 2.18 11.77
N GLY A 10 -3.55 1.75 10.54
CA GLY A 10 -3.17 2.47 9.33
C GLY A 10 -3.74 3.89 9.26
N ARG A 11 -5.02 4.07 9.64
CA ARG A 11 -5.66 5.40 9.73
C ARG A 11 -4.97 6.29 10.76
N GLN A 12 -4.59 5.74 11.91
CA GLN A 12 -3.85 6.51 12.92
C GLN A 12 -2.48 6.92 12.39
N LEU A 13 -1.72 5.98 11.80
CA LEU A 13 -0.42 6.25 11.20
C LEU A 13 -0.49 7.33 10.11
N ALA A 14 -1.53 7.29 9.26
CA ALA A 14 -1.74 8.26 8.20
C ALA A 14 -1.84 9.71 8.71
N THR A 15 -2.27 9.91 9.97
CA THR A 15 -2.41 11.25 10.59
C THR A 15 -1.15 11.76 11.30
N VAL A 16 -0.25 10.86 11.70
CA VAL A 16 0.94 11.22 12.50
C VAL A 16 2.24 11.17 11.71
N LEU A 17 2.30 10.33 10.67
CA LEU A 17 3.46 10.21 9.80
C LEU A 17 3.49 11.36 8.78
N ASP A 18 4.70 11.64 8.29
CA ASP A 18 4.87 12.53 7.14
C ASP A 18 3.95 12.11 5.98
N PRO A 19 3.33 13.05 5.24
CA PRO A 19 2.38 12.76 4.16
C PRO A 19 2.87 11.80 3.08
N ALA A 20 4.17 11.59 2.90
CA ALA A 20 4.70 10.60 1.98
C ALA A 20 5.02 9.25 2.65
N ALA A 21 5.32 9.25 3.96
CA ALA A 21 5.95 8.12 4.62
C ALA A 21 5.13 6.82 4.60
N TYR A 22 5.78 5.72 4.24
CA TYR A 22 5.23 4.36 4.17
C TYR A 22 3.95 4.22 3.33
N ARG A 23 3.77 5.09 2.33
CA ARG A 23 2.62 5.05 1.42
C ARG A 23 2.96 4.42 0.08
N VAL A 24 2.01 3.65 -0.43
CA VAL A 24 1.98 3.14 -1.80
C VAL A 24 0.70 3.67 -2.46
N ILE A 25 0.88 4.50 -3.50
CA ILE A 25 -0.22 5.15 -4.21
C ILE A 25 -0.61 4.33 -5.44
N VAL A 26 -1.89 4.02 -5.59
CA VAL A 26 -2.45 3.32 -6.74
C VAL A 26 -3.50 4.15 -7.49
N GLY A 27 -3.70 3.81 -8.77
CA GLY A 27 -4.69 4.45 -9.63
C GLY A 27 -6.09 3.83 -9.56
N ASP A 28 -7.02 4.41 -10.33
CA ASP A 28 -8.43 4.00 -10.42
C ASP A 28 -8.62 2.53 -10.82
N GLU A 29 -7.73 2.02 -11.67
CA GLU A 29 -7.74 0.64 -12.16
C GLU A 29 -7.59 -0.39 -11.03
N SER A 30 -6.90 -0.03 -9.95
CA SER A 30 -6.65 -0.93 -8.82
C SER A 30 -7.65 -0.81 -7.69
N LYS A 31 -8.30 0.36 -7.56
CA LYS A 31 -9.22 0.68 -6.45
C LYS A 31 -10.26 -0.41 -6.18
N PRO A 32 -11.04 -0.94 -7.15
CA PRO A 32 -12.07 -1.94 -6.86
C PRO A 32 -11.47 -3.28 -6.39
N PHE A 33 -10.30 -3.67 -6.93
CA PHE A 33 -9.65 -4.94 -6.58
C PHE A 33 -9.04 -4.88 -5.19
N VAL A 34 -8.35 -3.78 -4.86
CA VAL A 34 -7.74 -3.60 -3.54
C VAL A 34 -8.80 -3.54 -2.45
N ARG A 35 -9.94 -2.91 -2.72
CA ARG A 35 -11.09 -2.90 -1.80
C ARG A 35 -11.71 -4.28 -1.57
N ASP A 36 -11.64 -5.16 -2.58
CA ASP A 36 -12.04 -6.58 -2.46
C ASP A 36 -10.93 -7.44 -1.80
N GLY A 37 -9.93 -6.82 -1.16
CA GLY A 37 -8.83 -7.48 -0.48
C GLY A 37 -7.79 -8.12 -1.41
N LYS A 38 -7.80 -7.80 -2.72
CA LYS A 38 -6.81 -8.31 -3.67
C LYS A 38 -5.49 -7.55 -3.53
N ASN A 39 -4.39 -8.24 -3.81
CA ASN A 39 -3.04 -7.69 -3.71
C ASN A 39 -2.74 -6.63 -4.78
N VAL A 40 -1.81 -5.74 -4.47
CA VAL A 40 -1.31 -4.72 -5.40
C VAL A 40 -0.15 -5.31 -6.21
N PHE A 41 -0.15 -5.07 -7.53
CA PHE A 41 0.94 -5.46 -8.42
C PHE A 41 1.77 -4.23 -8.83
N ALA A 42 3.07 -4.43 -9.07
CA ALA A 42 4.04 -3.37 -9.35
C ALA A 42 3.60 -2.43 -10.49
N LYS A 43 3.15 -2.97 -11.63
CA LYS A 43 2.64 -2.20 -12.77
C LYS A 43 1.50 -1.21 -12.46
N PHE A 44 0.81 -1.37 -11.33
CA PHE A 44 -0.27 -0.47 -10.93
C PHE A 44 0.12 0.56 -9.86
N VAL A 45 1.32 0.43 -9.30
CA VAL A 45 1.89 1.42 -8.38
C VAL A 45 2.19 2.70 -9.17
N LYS A 46 1.75 3.84 -8.65
CA LYS A 46 1.95 5.16 -9.26
C LYS A 46 3.01 5.97 -8.53
N ALA A 47 3.11 5.78 -7.22
CA ALA A 47 4.15 6.35 -6.39
C ALA A 47 4.31 5.50 -5.13
N VAL A 48 5.48 5.56 -4.52
CA VAL A 48 5.81 4.90 -3.26
C VAL A 48 6.87 5.72 -2.54
N ASP A 49 6.82 5.74 -1.22
CA ASP A 49 7.90 6.31 -0.40
C ASP A 49 9.23 5.58 -0.66
N GLU A 50 10.29 6.34 -0.97
CA GLU A 50 11.63 5.83 -1.26
C GLU A 50 12.24 5.01 -0.11
N ALA A 51 11.78 5.22 1.12
CA ALA A 51 12.26 4.50 2.29
C ALA A 51 11.71 3.06 2.38
N VAL A 52 10.63 2.73 1.66
CA VAL A 52 9.95 1.43 1.76
C VAL A 52 10.85 0.30 1.32
N ARG A 53 10.97 -0.71 2.19
CA ARG A 53 11.68 -1.97 1.93
C ARG A 53 10.72 -3.14 1.89
N ALA A 54 11.15 -4.21 1.21
CA ALA A 54 10.44 -5.48 1.25
C ALA A 54 10.31 -5.97 2.71
N GLY A 55 9.09 -6.31 3.10
CA GLY A 55 8.72 -6.72 4.44
C GLY A 55 8.12 -5.61 5.32
N ASP A 56 8.18 -4.34 4.90
CA ASP A 56 7.57 -3.24 5.65
C ASP A 56 6.05 -3.28 5.60
N GLU A 57 5.41 -2.80 6.66
CA GLU A 57 3.97 -2.54 6.66
C GLU A 57 3.73 -1.18 6.00
N VAL A 58 2.78 -1.13 5.07
CA VAL A 58 2.53 0.05 4.24
C VAL A 58 1.05 0.42 4.20
N LEU A 59 0.82 1.72 4.02
CA LEU A 59 -0.48 2.31 3.75
C LEU A 59 -0.72 2.28 2.23
N ILE A 60 -1.88 1.78 1.81
CA ILE A 60 -2.25 1.76 0.40
C ILE A 60 -3.29 2.85 0.18
N GLU A 61 -2.88 3.89 -0.53
CA GLU A 61 -3.73 5.04 -0.84
C GLU A 61 -4.12 5.03 -2.31
N HIS A 62 -5.34 5.47 -2.58
CA HIS A 62 -5.72 5.86 -3.93
C HIS A 62 -5.14 7.25 -4.24
N ARG A 63 -4.90 7.54 -5.52
CA ARG A 63 -4.40 8.85 -6.00
C ARG A 63 -5.16 10.08 -5.49
N ASP A 64 -6.41 9.94 -5.07
CA ASP A 64 -7.21 11.03 -4.47
C ASP A 64 -6.88 11.27 -2.98
N GLY A 65 -5.93 10.52 -2.41
CA GLY A 65 -5.48 10.60 -1.00
C GLY A 65 -6.29 9.74 -0.03
N ALA A 66 -7.20 8.90 -0.52
CA ALA A 66 -7.99 8.02 0.32
C ALA A 66 -7.22 6.75 0.69
N LEU A 67 -7.08 6.45 1.99
CA LEU A 67 -6.59 5.16 2.46
C LEU A 67 -7.60 4.06 2.12
N ILE A 68 -7.22 3.14 1.25
CA ILE A 68 -8.11 2.07 0.76
C ILE A 68 -7.75 0.70 1.31
N ALA A 69 -6.52 0.50 1.80
CA ALA A 69 -6.08 -0.75 2.42
C ALA A 69 -4.78 -0.55 3.19
N VAL A 70 -4.40 -1.58 3.94
CA VAL A 70 -3.06 -1.74 4.52
C VAL A 70 -2.49 -3.10 4.10
N GLY A 71 -1.17 -3.19 4.06
CA GLY A 71 -0.52 -4.43 3.64
C GLY A 71 0.96 -4.49 3.99
N ARG A 72 1.60 -5.55 3.49
CA ARG A 72 3.04 -5.73 3.56
C ARG A 72 3.64 -5.53 2.18
N ALA A 73 4.67 -4.70 2.10
CA ALA A 73 5.47 -4.56 0.90
C ALA A 73 6.19 -5.88 0.59
N GLU A 74 6.03 -6.40 -0.62
CA GLU A 74 6.75 -7.58 -1.12
C GLU A 74 7.97 -7.16 -1.96
N LEU A 75 7.98 -5.91 -2.43
CA LEU A 75 9.07 -5.26 -3.16
C LEU A 75 9.51 -4.00 -2.42
N ASP A 76 10.73 -3.55 -2.65
CA ASP A 76 11.19 -2.22 -2.22
C ASP A 76 10.73 -1.13 -3.20
N ALA A 77 10.84 0.13 -2.79
CA ALA A 77 10.34 1.28 -3.54
C ALA A 77 10.80 1.32 -5.00
N THR A 78 12.10 1.13 -5.25
CA THR A 78 12.67 1.12 -6.60
C THR A 78 12.07 0.01 -7.45
N SER A 79 12.02 -1.21 -6.93
CA SER A 79 11.44 -2.35 -7.68
C SER A 79 9.94 -2.19 -7.95
N MET A 80 9.19 -1.57 -7.03
CA MET A 80 7.77 -1.28 -7.26
C MET A 80 7.54 -0.34 -8.45
N LEU A 81 8.45 0.61 -8.69
CA LEU A 81 8.35 1.59 -9.77
C LEU A 81 8.98 1.09 -11.08
N ASP A 82 10.01 0.23 -11.01
CA ASP A 82 10.72 -0.25 -12.20
C ASP A 82 10.07 -1.50 -12.83
N PHE A 83 9.36 -2.32 -12.06
CA PHE A 83 8.85 -3.61 -12.55
C PHE A 83 7.45 -3.54 -13.14
N GLU A 84 7.27 -4.14 -14.33
CA GLU A 84 5.94 -4.31 -14.96
C GLU A 84 5.21 -5.58 -14.50
N THR A 85 5.84 -6.41 -13.66
CA THR A 85 5.28 -7.66 -13.15
C THR A 85 5.66 -7.88 -11.69
N GLY A 86 4.95 -8.77 -11.01
CA GLY A 86 5.20 -9.09 -9.59
C GLY A 86 4.25 -8.37 -8.62
N MET A 87 4.06 -8.99 -7.46
CA MET A 87 3.25 -8.43 -6.38
C MET A 87 4.07 -7.36 -5.67
N ALA A 88 3.56 -6.14 -5.58
CA ALA A 88 4.20 -5.05 -4.86
C ALA A 88 3.79 -5.04 -3.40
N VAL A 89 2.50 -5.25 -3.11
CA VAL A 89 1.98 -5.26 -1.74
C VAL A 89 1.01 -6.41 -1.56
N LYS A 90 1.27 -7.23 -0.55
CA LYS A 90 0.31 -8.22 -0.05
C LYS A 90 -0.68 -7.52 0.87
N VAL A 91 -1.92 -7.41 0.44
CA VAL A 91 -2.98 -6.75 1.21
C VAL A 91 -3.33 -7.62 2.41
N ARG A 92 -3.44 -6.98 3.58
CA ARG A 92 -3.85 -7.62 4.83
C ARG A 92 -5.30 -7.32 5.16
N GLU A 93 -5.67 -6.06 5.05
CA GLU A 93 -7.01 -5.58 5.35
C GLU A 93 -7.34 -4.41 4.43
N ALA A 94 -8.55 -4.43 3.89
CA ALA A 94 -9.06 -3.39 3.01
C ALA A 94 -10.07 -2.51 3.75
N ALA A 95 -10.16 -1.25 3.36
CA ALA A 95 -11.21 -0.35 3.82
C ALA A 95 -12.56 -0.83 3.30
N CYS A 96 -13.44 -1.17 4.24
CA CYS A 96 -14.85 -1.36 3.94
C CYS A 96 -15.49 0.02 3.76
N GLU A 97 -15.96 0.30 2.54
CA GLU A 97 -16.92 1.34 2.23
C GLU A 97 -17.97 0.78 1.28
#